data_AF-A0A2N1Q160-F1
#
_entry.id   AF-A0A2N1Q160-F1
#
_cell.length_a   1.000
_cell.length_b   1.000
_cell.length_c   1.000
_cell.angle_alpha   90.00
_cell.angle_beta   90.00
_cell.angle_gamma   90.00
#
_symmetry.space_group_name_H-M   'P 1'
#
loop_
_entity.id
_entity.type
_entity.pdbx_description
1 polymer ?
#
loop_
_entity_poly.entity_id
_entity_poly.type
_entity_poly.pdbx_seq_one_letter_code
_entity_poly.pdbx_strand_id
1 'polypeptide(L)'
;MTLDKDGVIVAFEMDFIVKSGDTLKSRLDQTSEVTIDYTQIPTSAQVGETYVKGNSMFTATTQDFMSFYAYGVSEDGTFALAIVEPVTRFMFETRLNASFDYDQKISALNVENGLSVPTTRMSSFGLVRPTSWDNYLTKNVFNVHGYSHVITDSGIFEGITQNATVRDLLEALDITFSNGIPVEKEATYGFFGLGGWNGNYEAIAEYLIGKNAKDMTSLIDWTIERYALGINENNQFGVDVLAGGTRTVQDSFDTISGATVRVSRESTSFQRALVAAGIIAEDEVIIGRF
;
A
#
# COMPACT_ATOMS: atom_id res chain seq x y z
N MET A 1 -1.58 15.33 -19.62
CA MET A 1 -1.81 16.67 -19.01
C MET A 1 -2.40 17.58 -20.05
N THR A 2 -3.44 18.32 -19.69
CA THR A 2 -4.11 19.31 -20.54
C THR A 2 -4.11 20.65 -19.82
N LEU A 3 -3.76 21.71 -20.54
CA LEU A 3 -3.68 23.08 -20.02
C LEU A 3 -4.73 23.97 -20.69
N ASP A 4 -5.25 24.94 -19.96
CA ASP A 4 -5.97 26.05 -20.57
C ASP A 4 -5.02 27.13 -21.12
N LYS A 5 -5.59 28.19 -21.70
CA LYS A 5 -4.84 29.29 -22.31
C LYS A 5 -3.93 30.06 -21.32
N ASP A 6 -4.24 30.02 -20.03
CA ASP A 6 -3.54 30.74 -18.98
C ASP A 6 -2.47 29.85 -18.30
N GLY A 7 -2.35 28.59 -18.75
CA GLY A 7 -1.42 27.59 -18.23
C GLY A 7 -1.95 26.84 -17.02
N VAL A 8 -3.26 26.94 -16.74
CA VAL A 8 -3.90 26.19 -15.66
C VAL A 8 -4.11 24.74 -16.09
N ILE A 9 -3.75 23.80 -15.22
CA ILE A 9 -3.96 22.37 -15.45
C ILE A 9 -5.45 22.08 -15.32
N VAL A 10 -6.09 21.67 -16.42
CA VAL A 10 -7.53 21.32 -16.44
C VAL A 10 -7.79 19.82 -16.47
N ALA A 11 -6.77 19.02 -16.82
CA ALA A 11 -6.81 17.58 -16.72
C ALA A 11 -5.39 17.02 -16.53
N PHE A 12 -5.25 16.00 -15.69
CA PHE A 12 -4.00 15.30 -15.45
C PHE A 12 -4.26 13.81 -15.27
N GLU A 13 -3.44 12.98 -15.90
CA GLU A 13 -3.48 11.52 -15.80
C GLU A 13 -2.03 11.03 -15.74
N MET A 14 -1.80 9.96 -14.97
CA MET A 14 -0.50 9.33 -14.82
C MET A 14 -0.66 7.82 -14.80
N ASP A 15 0.06 7.14 -15.68
CA ASP A 15 0.20 5.68 -15.68
C ASP A 15 1.68 5.33 -15.71
N PHE A 16 2.13 4.58 -14.71
CA PHE A 16 3.50 4.10 -14.65
C PHE A 16 3.57 2.67 -15.16
N ILE A 17 4.23 2.50 -16.31
CA ILE A 17 4.36 1.21 -16.97
C ILE A 17 5.66 0.53 -16.53
N VAL A 18 5.55 -0.70 -16.02
CA VAL A 18 6.68 -1.52 -15.61
C VAL A 18 6.91 -2.62 -16.65
N LYS A 19 8.19 -2.84 -16.98
CA LYS A 19 8.60 -4.00 -17.77
C LYS A 19 8.75 -5.22 -16.86
N SER A 20 7.95 -6.26 -17.09
CA SER A 20 8.04 -7.56 -16.43
C SER A 20 8.32 -8.65 -17.47
N GLY A 21 9.57 -9.12 -17.51
CA GLY A 21 10.05 -9.95 -18.62
C GLY A 21 9.94 -9.18 -19.94
N ASP A 22 9.26 -9.74 -20.92
CA ASP A 22 9.02 -9.11 -22.23
C ASP A 22 7.70 -8.33 -22.31
N THR A 23 6.94 -8.27 -21.22
CA THR A 23 5.65 -7.57 -21.18
C THR A 23 5.76 -6.21 -20.52
N LEU A 24 5.04 -5.23 -21.07
CA LEU A 24 4.79 -3.94 -20.44
C LEU A 24 3.45 -4.01 -19.72
N LYS A 25 3.42 -3.58 -18.46
CA LYS A 25 2.23 -3.65 -17.63
C LYS A 25 2.03 -2.34 -16.87
N SER A 26 0.79 -1.87 -16.84
CA SER A 26 0.40 -0.70 -16.04
C SER A 26 0.44 -1.05 -14.55
N ARG A 27 0.87 -0.10 -13.72
CA ARG A 27 0.69 -0.18 -12.25
C ARG A 27 -0.73 0.10 -11.78
N LEU A 28 -1.58 0.60 -12.67
CA LEU A 28 -3.01 0.79 -12.42
C LEU A 28 -3.81 -0.50 -12.62
N ASP A 29 -3.21 -1.55 -13.17
CA ASP A 29 -3.86 -2.85 -13.29
C ASP A 29 -4.03 -3.50 -11.91
N GLN A 30 -5.24 -3.37 -11.39
CA GLN A 30 -5.70 -3.94 -10.12
C GLN A 30 -6.28 -5.35 -10.27
N THR A 31 -6.19 -5.96 -11.46
CA THR A 31 -6.71 -7.31 -11.67
C THR A 31 -5.92 -8.31 -10.85
N SER A 32 -6.64 -9.09 -10.04
CA SER A 32 -6.07 -10.19 -9.28
C SER A 32 -6.89 -11.47 -9.41
N GLU A 33 -6.21 -12.61 -9.39
CA GLU A 33 -6.83 -13.90 -9.10
C GLU A 33 -6.44 -14.31 -7.69
N VAL A 34 -7.42 -14.71 -6.88
CA VAL A 34 -7.20 -15.17 -5.51
C VAL A 34 -7.84 -16.52 -5.29
N THR A 35 -7.08 -17.43 -4.71
CA THR A 35 -7.59 -18.68 -4.16
C THR A 35 -7.18 -18.84 -2.70
N ILE A 36 -8.03 -19.51 -1.92
CA ILE A 36 -7.85 -19.73 -0.49
C ILE A 36 -7.85 -21.23 -0.22
N ASP A 37 -6.77 -21.74 0.38
CA ASP A 37 -6.68 -23.10 0.92
C ASP A 37 -6.98 -23.07 2.43
N TYR A 38 -8.24 -23.33 2.78
CA TYR A 38 -8.70 -23.36 4.17
C TYR A 38 -8.13 -24.53 4.99
N THR A 39 -7.52 -25.52 4.34
CA THR A 39 -6.83 -26.65 5.01
C THR A 39 -5.44 -26.26 5.49
N GLN A 40 -4.85 -25.20 4.91
CA GLN A 40 -3.56 -24.70 5.30
C GLN A 40 -3.68 -23.88 6.59
N ILE A 41 -2.75 -24.13 7.53
CA ILE A 41 -2.57 -23.29 8.71
C ILE A 41 -1.43 -22.32 8.40
N PRO A 42 -1.66 -21.00 8.44
CA PRO A 42 -0.62 -20.04 8.14
C PRO A 42 0.50 -20.13 9.16
N THR A 43 1.75 -20.00 8.73
CA THR A 43 2.91 -19.94 9.61
C THR A 43 3.72 -18.68 9.33
N SER A 44 4.27 -18.07 10.37
CA SER A 44 5.08 -16.87 10.22
C SER A 44 6.32 -17.17 9.38
N ALA A 45 6.66 -16.26 8.48
CA ALA A 45 7.96 -16.26 7.82
C ALA A 45 9.08 -16.19 8.86
N GLN A 46 10.21 -16.81 8.58
CA GLN A 46 11.42 -16.55 9.34
C GLN A 46 12.12 -15.33 8.76
N VAL A 47 12.44 -14.37 9.62
CA VAL A 47 13.16 -13.14 9.30
C VAL A 47 14.51 -13.11 9.99
N GLY A 48 15.39 -12.19 9.60
CA GLY A 48 16.77 -12.11 10.09
C GLY A 48 17.78 -12.27 8.96
N GLU A 49 18.90 -12.95 9.24
CA GLU A 49 20.00 -13.13 8.28
C GLU A 49 19.55 -13.88 7.02
N THR A 50 18.77 -14.95 7.20
CA THR A 50 18.18 -15.71 6.11
C THR A 50 16.67 -15.65 6.21
N TYR A 51 16.04 -15.20 5.14
CA TYR A 51 14.59 -15.22 5.05
C TYR A 51 14.09 -16.58 4.57
N VAL A 52 13.08 -17.09 5.27
CA VAL A 52 12.32 -18.27 4.85
C VAL A 52 10.85 -17.88 4.80
N LYS A 53 10.22 -18.08 3.63
CA LYS A 53 8.79 -17.86 3.46
C LYS A 53 8.01 -18.80 4.38
N GLY A 54 6.98 -18.29 5.05
CA GLY A 54 6.04 -19.09 5.83
C GLY A 54 4.99 -19.77 4.96
N ASN A 55 4.12 -20.54 5.59
CA ASN A 55 2.96 -21.14 4.94
C ASN A 55 1.85 -20.09 4.82
N SER A 56 1.27 -19.96 3.64
CA SER A 56 0.22 -19.01 3.33
C SER A 56 -1.01 -19.77 2.85
N MET A 57 -2.20 -19.43 3.36
CA MET A 57 -3.47 -19.94 2.85
C MET A 57 -3.83 -19.35 1.49
N PHE A 58 -3.22 -18.22 1.12
CA PHE A 58 -3.61 -17.45 -0.06
C PHE A 58 -2.63 -17.68 -1.20
N THR A 59 -3.19 -17.98 -2.37
CA THR A 59 -2.48 -17.79 -3.64
C THR A 59 -3.14 -16.62 -4.34
N ALA A 60 -2.38 -15.54 -4.51
CA ALA A 60 -2.84 -14.35 -5.20
C ALA A 60 -1.88 -14.00 -6.35
N THR A 61 -2.44 -13.65 -7.50
CA THR A 61 -1.68 -13.06 -8.61
C THR A 61 -2.11 -11.60 -8.74
N THR A 62 -1.22 -10.65 -8.58
CA THR A 62 -1.51 -9.21 -8.82
C THR A 62 -0.23 -8.53 -9.31
N GLN A 63 -0.35 -7.43 -10.04
CA GLN A 63 0.82 -6.64 -10.44
C GLN A 63 1.44 -5.91 -9.25
N ASP A 64 0.62 -5.56 -8.26
CA ASP A 64 1.10 -5.01 -7.00
C ASP A 64 0.28 -5.49 -5.80
N PHE A 65 1.01 -5.80 -4.74
CA PHE A 65 0.49 -6.16 -3.43
C PHE A 65 0.38 -4.96 -2.49
N MET A 66 0.78 -3.76 -2.93
CA MET A 66 0.58 -2.54 -2.17
C MET A 66 -0.90 -2.29 -1.90
N SER A 67 -1.23 -2.10 -0.63
CA SER A 67 -2.60 -1.93 -0.15
C SER A 67 -3.52 -3.13 -0.43
N PHE A 68 -2.99 -4.28 -0.82
CA PHE A 68 -3.80 -5.45 -1.16
C PHE A 68 -4.40 -6.09 0.09
N TYR A 69 -5.67 -6.49 -0.03
CA TYR A 69 -6.30 -7.43 0.89
C TYR A 69 -7.13 -8.46 0.13
N ALA A 70 -7.30 -9.63 0.75
CA ALA A 70 -8.18 -10.67 0.27
C ALA A 70 -8.80 -11.43 1.44
N TYR A 71 -10.01 -11.96 1.25
CA TYR A 71 -10.75 -12.65 2.29
C TYR A 71 -11.77 -13.62 1.70
N GLY A 72 -12.26 -14.53 2.55
CA GLY A 72 -13.32 -15.46 2.20
C GLY A 72 -13.78 -16.26 3.40
N VAL A 73 -14.88 -16.99 3.23
CA VAL A 73 -15.42 -17.91 4.24
C VAL A 73 -15.70 -19.24 3.55
N SER A 74 -15.16 -20.34 4.07
CA SER A 74 -15.48 -21.70 3.60
C SER A 74 -16.89 -22.15 4.00
N GLU A 75 -17.36 -23.23 3.38
CA GLU A 75 -18.64 -23.89 3.70
C GLU A 75 -18.80 -24.22 5.20
N ASP A 76 -17.71 -24.56 5.90
CA ASP A 76 -17.73 -24.87 7.34
C ASP A 76 -17.71 -23.64 8.26
N GLY A 77 -17.74 -22.43 7.70
CA GLY A 77 -17.69 -21.16 8.42
C GLY A 77 -16.29 -20.72 8.84
N THR A 78 -15.22 -21.34 8.34
CA THR A 78 -13.85 -20.85 8.55
C THR A 78 -13.61 -19.58 7.74
N PHE A 79 -13.36 -18.48 8.44
CA PHE A 79 -12.97 -17.21 7.84
C PHE A 79 -11.45 -17.15 7.62
N ALA A 80 -11.05 -16.64 6.46
CA ALA A 80 -9.67 -16.33 6.13
C ALA A 80 -9.55 -14.88 5.66
N LEU A 81 -8.51 -14.18 6.12
CA LEU A 81 -8.15 -12.82 5.70
C LEU A 81 -6.65 -12.73 5.47
N ALA A 82 -6.26 -12.07 4.38
CA ALA A 82 -4.92 -11.63 4.08
C ALA A 82 -4.92 -10.11 3.90
N ILE A 83 -4.02 -9.41 4.57
CA ILE A 83 -3.78 -7.97 4.37
C ILE A 83 -2.27 -7.76 4.21
N VAL A 84 -1.84 -7.07 3.16
CA VAL A 84 -0.43 -6.71 2.99
C VAL A 84 -0.15 -5.45 3.80
N GLU A 85 0.59 -5.60 4.89
CA GLU A 85 0.90 -4.51 5.81
C GLU A 85 1.83 -3.49 5.12
N PRO A 86 1.44 -2.19 5.09
CA PRO A 86 2.07 -1.23 4.21
C PRO A 86 3.51 -0.88 4.61
N VAL A 87 3.90 -1.08 5.87
CA VAL A 87 5.18 -0.62 6.40
C VAL A 87 6.27 -1.70 6.31
N THR A 88 5.93 -2.93 6.65
CA THR A 88 6.78 -4.11 6.63
C THR A 88 6.75 -4.83 5.29
N ARG A 89 5.66 -4.67 4.52
CA ARG A 89 5.39 -5.38 3.25
C ARG A 89 5.27 -6.89 3.40
N PHE A 90 4.86 -7.34 4.57
CA PHE A 90 4.45 -8.72 4.77
C PHE A 90 2.94 -8.85 4.57
N MET A 91 2.52 -9.96 3.97
CA MET A 91 1.13 -10.40 4.05
C MET A 91 0.90 -10.99 5.44
N PHE A 92 0.01 -10.35 6.19
CA PHE A 92 -0.51 -10.85 7.45
C PHE A 92 -1.78 -11.62 7.18
N GLU A 93 -1.85 -12.84 7.71
CA GLU A 93 -2.98 -13.74 7.54
C GLU A 93 -3.67 -14.03 8.86
N THR A 94 -4.98 -14.09 8.81
CA THR A 94 -5.86 -14.44 9.93
C THR A 94 -6.74 -15.60 9.49
N ARG A 95 -6.79 -16.66 10.31
CA ARG A 95 -7.65 -17.84 10.12
C ARG A 95 -8.50 -18.02 11.37
N LEU A 96 -9.82 -17.93 11.24
CA LEU A 96 -10.77 -18.07 12.35
C LEU A 96 -11.77 -19.18 12.03
N ASN A 97 -11.89 -20.18 12.89
CA ASN A 97 -12.87 -21.23 12.71
C ASN A 97 -14.28 -20.75 13.10
N ALA A 98 -15.30 -21.50 12.70
CA ALA A 98 -16.70 -21.17 13.01
C ALA A 98 -17.03 -21.04 14.51
N SER A 99 -16.23 -21.65 15.39
CA SER A 99 -16.41 -21.56 16.85
C SER A 99 -15.61 -20.43 17.49
N PHE A 100 -14.96 -19.57 16.71
CA PHE A 100 -14.25 -18.40 17.22
C PHE A 100 -15.24 -17.41 17.87
N ASP A 101 -14.80 -16.77 18.95
CA ASP A 101 -15.58 -15.72 19.60
C ASP A 101 -15.42 -14.39 18.86
N TYR A 102 -16.33 -14.13 17.92
CA TYR A 102 -16.29 -12.93 17.07
C TYR A 102 -16.57 -11.62 17.83
N ASP A 103 -17.03 -11.68 19.08
CA ASP A 103 -17.22 -10.49 19.92
C ASP A 103 -15.91 -10.07 20.62
N GLN A 104 -14.85 -10.87 20.52
CA GLN A 104 -13.50 -10.46 20.94
C GLN A 104 -13.05 -9.20 20.21
N LYS A 105 -12.19 -8.44 20.86
CA LYS A 105 -11.61 -7.22 20.28
C LYS A 105 -10.53 -7.57 19.25
N ILE A 106 -10.40 -6.74 18.22
CA ILE A 106 -9.36 -6.87 17.18
C ILE A 106 -7.95 -6.84 17.79
N SER A 107 -7.74 -6.17 18.93
CA SER A 107 -6.48 -6.23 19.69
C SER A 107 -6.04 -7.64 20.07
N ALA A 108 -6.99 -8.59 20.16
CA ALA A 108 -6.69 -10.00 20.39
C ALA A 108 -6.15 -10.69 19.13
N LEU A 109 -6.37 -10.19 17.92
CA LEU A 109 -5.84 -10.81 16.70
C LEU A 109 -4.36 -10.47 16.51
N ASN A 110 -3.43 -11.04 17.28
CA ASN A 110 -2.03 -10.62 17.26
C ASN A 110 -1.05 -11.73 16.84
N VAL A 111 0.23 -11.38 16.70
CA VAL A 111 1.27 -12.33 16.28
C VAL A 111 1.52 -13.39 17.36
N GLU A 112 1.49 -13.03 18.63
CA GLU A 112 1.78 -13.92 19.77
C GLU A 112 0.83 -15.11 19.82
N ASN A 113 -0.47 -14.86 19.63
CA ASN A 113 -1.46 -15.93 19.66
C ASN A 113 -1.74 -16.57 18.29
N GLY A 114 -0.95 -16.22 17.27
CA GLY A 114 -1.04 -16.81 15.94
C GLY A 114 -2.32 -16.45 15.18
N LEU A 115 -3.01 -15.37 15.56
CA LEU A 115 -4.22 -14.90 14.88
C LEU A 115 -3.95 -13.79 13.86
N SER A 116 -2.76 -13.17 13.88
CA SER A 116 -2.26 -12.28 12.83
C SER A 116 -0.85 -12.72 12.45
N VAL A 117 -0.76 -13.53 11.40
CA VAL A 117 0.44 -14.30 11.06
C VAL A 117 1.15 -13.68 9.85
N PRO A 118 2.36 -13.10 9.98
CA PRO A 118 3.09 -12.56 8.84
C PRO A 118 3.74 -13.69 8.02
N THR A 119 3.07 -14.15 6.96
CA THR A 119 3.46 -15.38 6.24
C THR A 119 4.50 -15.15 5.15
N THR A 120 4.39 -14.03 4.42
CA THR A 120 5.13 -13.84 3.17
C THR A 120 5.55 -12.40 3.00
N ARG A 121 6.83 -12.18 2.66
CA ARG A 121 7.32 -10.86 2.25
C ARG A 121 6.96 -10.59 0.80
N MET A 122 6.10 -9.60 0.59
CA MET A 122 5.65 -9.18 -0.75
C MET A 122 6.61 -8.18 -1.40
N SER A 123 7.42 -7.48 -0.60
CA SER A 123 8.50 -6.62 -1.11
C SER A 123 9.67 -6.53 -0.14
N SER A 124 10.90 -6.46 -0.66
CA SER A 124 12.12 -6.28 0.13
C SER A 124 12.36 -4.83 0.58
N PHE A 125 11.54 -3.89 0.12
CA PHE A 125 11.71 -2.45 0.32
C PHE A 125 10.77 -1.83 1.37
N GLY A 126 10.26 -2.64 2.32
CA GLY A 126 9.54 -2.10 3.47
C GLY A 126 10.35 -1.06 4.25
N LEU A 127 9.67 -0.04 4.74
CA LEU A 127 10.23 1.00 5.62
C LEU A 127 10.76 0.36 6.90
N VAL A 128 10.00 -0.59 7.45
CA VAL A 128 10.42 -1.43 8.56
C VAL A 128 10.85 -2.78 8.01
N ARG A 129 12.01 -3.25 8.47
CA ARG A 129 12.55 -4.56 8.09
C ARG A 129 12.72 -5.39 9.36
N PRO A 130 11.69 -6.16 9.75
CA PRO A 130 11.77 -7.02 10.92
C PRO A 130 12.98 -7.96 10.82
N THR A 131 13.81 -7.99 11.86
CA THR A 131 14.88 -8.99 12.03
C THR A 131 14.47 -10.10 12.97
N SER A 132 13.40 -9.89 13.75
CA SER A 132 12.66 -10.86 14.54
C SER A 132 11.20 -10.41 14.65
N TRP A 133 10.28 -11.36 14.87
CA TRP A 133 8.89 -11.10 15.21
C TRP A 133 8.67 -10.82 16.71
N ASP A 134 9.68 -11.01 17.55
CA ASP A 134 9.56 -10.84 19.01
C ASP A 134 9.09 -9.42 19.40
N ASN A 135 9.52 -8.40 18.64
CA ASN A 135 9.11 -7.01 18.85
C ASN A 135 7.67 -6.71 18.39
N TYR A 136 7.01 -7.69 17.77
CA TYR A 136 5.69 -7.56 17.15
C TYR A 136 4.67 -8.55 17.74
N LEU A 137 5.03 -9.32 18.78
CA LEU A 137 4.17 -10.34 19.38
C LEU A 137 2.79 -9.78 19.77
N THR A 138 2.74 -8.62 20.41
CA THR A 138 1.48 -7.97 20.81
C THR A 138 0.86 -7.10 19.72
N LYS A 139 1.40 -7.15 18.49
CA LYS A 139 0.97 -6.37 17.34
C LYS A 139 0.11 -7.20 16.40
N ASN A 140 -0.66 -6.49 15.60
CA ASN A 140 -1.47 -7.00 14.51
C ASN A 140 -1.33 -6.08 13.30
N VAL A 141 -1.91 -6.48 12.17
CA VAL A 141 -1.78 -5.74 10.91
C VAL A 141 -2.17 -4.25 11.01
N PHE A 142 -3.07 -3.89 11.92
CA PHE A 142 -3.54 -2.51 12.11
C PHE A 142 -2.67 -1.66 13.04
N ASN A 143 -1.69 -2.23 13.75
CA ASN A 143 -0.86 -1.48 14.71
C ASN A 143 0.64 -1.86 14.73
N VAL A 144 1.13 -2.56 13.69
CA VAL A 144 2.55 -2.93 13.53
C VAL A 144 3.44 -1.70 13.66
N HIS A 145 3.01 -0.58 13.08
CA HIS A 145 3.74 0.69 13.10
C HIS A 145 2.78 1.87 13.21
N GLY A 146 3.30 3.05 13.55
CA GLY A 146 2.49 4.29 13.58
C GLY A 146 1.87 4.68 12.25
N TYR A 147 2.30 4.06 11.14
CA TYR A 147 1.77 4.26 9.79
C TYR A 147 0.71 3.23 9.39
N SER A 148 0.40 2.25 10.25
CA SER A 148 -0.67 1.30 9.97
C SER A 148 -2.06 1.97 9.93
N HIS A 149 -2.17 3.24 10.37
CA HIS A 149 -3.38 4.07 10.23
C HIS A 149 -3.88 4.17 8.78
N VAL A 150 -3.00 4.08 7.77
CA VAL A 150 -3.42 4.17 6.36
C VAL A 150 -4.31 3.01 5.93
N ILE A 151 -4.35 1.92 6.70
CA ILE A 151 -5.31 0.84 6.50
C ILE A 151 -6.72 1.32 6.90
N THR A 152 -6.81 2.10 7.97
CA THR A 152 -8.06 2.39 8.72
C THR A 152 -8.56 3.82 8.56
N ASP A 153 -7.82 4.71 7.90
CA ASP A 153 -8.19 6.11 7.74
C ASP A 153 -9.14 6.35 6.56
N SER A 154 -9.23 5.41 5.62
CA SER A 154 -10.14 5.47 4.47
C SER A 154 -10.43 4.09 3.87
N GLY A 155 -11.52 4.00 3.10
CA GLY A 155 -11.89 2.81 2.35
C GLY A 155 -12.62 1.77 3.22
N ILE A 156 -12.49 0.49 2.88
CA ILE A 156 -13.32 -0.58 3.48
C ILE A 156 -13.07 -0.77 4.99
N PHE A 157 -11.88 -0.42 5.50
CA PHE A 157 -11.55 -0.52 6.92
C PHE A 157 -11.65 0.82 7.64
N GLU A 158 -12.26 1.84 7.03
CA GLU A 158 -12.41 3.16 7.63
C GLU A 158 -13.05 3.07 9.03
N GLY A 159 -12.38 3.64 10.03
CA GLY A 159 -12.87 3.67 11.40
C GLY A 159 -12.73 2.36 12.18
N ILE A 160 -12.19 1.29 11.58
CA ILE A 160 -11.83 0.07 12.30
C ILE A 160 -10.68 0.38 13.26
N THR A 161 -10.88 0.11 14.54
CA THR A 161 -9.86 0.33 15.59
C THR A 161 -9.59 -0.95 16.35
N GLN A 162 -8.53 -0.97 17.16
CA GLN A 162 -8.21 -2.11 18.03
C GLN A 162 -9.32 -2.41 19.06
N ASN A 163 -10.19 -1.44 19.34
CA ASN A 163 -11.33 -1.58 20.26
C ASN A 163 -12.61 -2.06 19.56
N ALA A 164 -12.63 -2.15 18.23
CA ALA A 164 -13.71 -2.80 17.49
C ALA A 164 -13.65 -4.32 17.73
N THR A 165 -14.78 -4.98 17.54
CA THR A 165 -14.87 -6.44 17.60
C THR A 165 -14.38 -7.08 16.30
N VAL A 166 -14.04 -8.36 16.35
CA VAL A 166 -13.71 -9.11 15.14
C VAL A 166 -14.92 -9.21 14.22
N ARG A 167 -16.14 -9.27 14.76
CA ARG A 167 -17.39 -9.13 14.01
C ARG A 167 -17.45 -7.83 13.21
N ASP A 168 -17.14 -6.68 13.83
CA ASP A 168 -17.14 -5.39 13.14
C ASP A 168 -16.18 -5.39 11.93
N LEU A 169 -15.00 -6.01 12.08
CA LEU A 169 -14.03 -6.18 10.98
C LEU A 169 -14.59 -7.05 9.85
N LEU A 170 -15.24 -8.17 10.18
CA LEU A 170 -15.81 -9.08 9.19
C LEU A 170 -17.00 -8.43 8.46
N GLU A 171 -17.85 -7.70 9.17
CA GLU A 171 -18.98 -6.98 8.57
C GLU A 171 -18.51 -5.83 7.66
N ALA A 172 -17.42 -5.14 8.00
CA ALA A 172 -16.78 -4.18 7.10
C ALA A 172 -16.31 -4.83 5.78
N LEU A 173 -15.93 -6.11 5.83
CA LEU A 173 -15.62 -6.94 4.67
C LEU A 173 -16.86 -7.57 4.01
N ASP A 174 -18.07 -7.09 4.28
CA ASP A 174 -19.32 -7.65 3.71
C ASP A 174 -19.48 -9.16 4.00
N ILE A 175 -19.00 -9.61 5.17
CA ILE A 175 -19.32 -10.93 5.72
C ILE A 175 -20.59 -10.82 6.55
N THR A 176 -21.56 -11.68 6.24
CA THR A 176 -22.77 -11.82 7.03
C THR A 176 -22.69 -13.01 7.95
N PHE A 177 -23.53 -13.03 8.99
CA PHE A 177 -23.56 -14.11 9.97
C PHE A 177 -24.95 -14.76 10.02
N SER A 178 -24.97 -16.08 10.18
CA SER A 178 -26.16 -16.88 10.47
C SER A 178 -25.95 -17.66 11.75
N ASN A 179 -26.81 -17.47 12.74
CA ASN A 179 -26.68 -18.07 14.07
C ASN A 179 -25.31 -17.84 14.72
N GLY A 180 -24.71 -16.67 14.50
CA GLY A 180 -23.40 -16.30 15.05
C GLY A 180 -22.19 -16.83 14.28
N ILE A 181 -22.40 -17.63 13.21
CA ILE A 181 -21.34 -18.19 12.36
C ILE A 181 -21.25 -17.40 11.04
N PRO A 182 -20.05 -17.08 10.53
CA PRO A 182 -19.89 -16.49 9.19
C PRO A 182 -20.54 -17.35 8.11
N VAL A 183 -21.29 -16.69 7.21
CA VAL A 183 -21.86 -17.36 6.04
C VAL A 183 -20.79 -17.52 4.97
N GLU A 184 -20.80 -18.67 4.29
CA GLU A 184 -19.90 -18.97 3.16
C GLU A 184 -19.83 -17.82 2.16
N LYS A 185 -18.61 -17.50 1.73
CA LYS A 185 -18.34 -16.44 0.77
C LYS A 185 -17.11 -16.81 -0.05
N GLU A 186 -17.27 -16.74 -1.36
CA GLU A 186 -16.18 -16.88 -2.32
C GLU A 186 -15.04 -15.91 -2.05
N ALA A 187 -13.83 -16.32 -2.41
CA ALA A 187 -12.64 -15.50 -2.26
C ALA A 187 -12.82 -14.15 -2.97
N THR A 188 -12.73 -13.07 -2.20
CA THR A 188 -12.85 -11.69 -2.66
C THR A 188 -11.56 -10.95 -2.32
N TYR A 189 -11.22 -9.94 -3.12
CA TYR A 189 -10.06 -9.10 -2.89
C TYR A 189 -10.35 -7.64 -3.18
N GLY A 190 -9.43 -6.78 -2.75
CA GLY A 190 -9.46 -5.37 -3.07
C GLY A 190 -8.18 -4.67 -2.64
N PHE A 191 -8.24 -3.35 -2.68
CA PHE A 191 -7.14 -2.49 -2.27
C PHE A 191 -7.65 -1.49 -1.23
N PHE A 192 -7.04 -1.45 -0.05
CA PHE A 192 -7.42 -0.57 1.06
C PHE A 192 -6.83 0.84 0.93
N GLY A 193 -7.24 1.72 1.83
CA GLY A 193 -6.93 3.15 1.75
C GLY A 193 -7.50 3.74 0.46
N LEU A 194 -6.69 4.53 -0.25
CA LEU A 194 -7.07 5.07 -1.55
C LEU A 194 -6.87 4.08 -2.74
N GLY A 195 -6.55 2.81 -2.49
CA GLY A 195 -6.43 1.82 -3.57
C GLY A 195 -5.01 1.68 -4.15
N GLY A 196 -3.98 1.80 -3.31
CA GLY A 196 -2.58 1.62 -3.72
C GLY A 196 -2.11 2.68 -4.73
N TRP A 197 -1.40 2.27 -5.79
CA TRP A 197 -0.90 3.21 -6.80
C TRP A 197 -1.98 4.01 -7.51
N ASN A 198 -3.16 3.42 -7.71
CA ASN A 198 -4.25 4.12 -8.38
C ASN A 198 -4.67 5.37 -7.59
N GLY A 199 -4.99 5.19 -6.30
CA GLY A 199 -5.27 6.32 -5.41
C GLY A 199 -4.14 7.32 -5.31
N ASN A 200 -2.89 6.84 -5.37
CA ASN A 200 -1.72 7.71 -5.36
C ASN A 200 -1.70 8.67 -6.55
N TYR A 201 -2.01 8.14 -7.75
CA TYR A 201 -1.98 8.90 -8.99
C TYR A 201 -3.24 9.77 -9.14
N GLU A 202 -4.39 9.32 -8.63
CA GLU A 202 -5.59 10.13 -8.48
C GLU A 202 -5.35 11.33 -7.56
N ALA A 203 -4.71 11.13 -6.40
CA ALA A 203 -4.37 12.22 -5.49
C ALA A 203 -3.41 13.25 -6.11
N ILE A 204 -2.44 12.82 -6.94
CA ILE A 204 -1.60 13.76 -7.73
C ILE A 204 -2.48 14.57 -8.67
N ALA A 205 -3.35 13.90 -9.42
CA ALA A 205 -4.20 14.54 -10.40
C ALA A 205 -5.10 15.59 -9.73
N GLU A 206 -5.77 15.23 -8.64
CA GLU A 206 -6.62 16.13 -7.85
C GLU A 206 -5.86 17.35 -7.33
N TYR A 207 -4.65 17.14 -6.82
CA TYR A 207 -3.81 18.25 -6.35
C TYR A 207 -3.42 19.22 -7.49
N LEU A 208 -3.05 18.68 -8.66
CA LEU A 208 -2.55 19.46 -9.78
C LEU A 208 -3.66 20.22 -10.52
N ILE A 209 -4.86 19.64 -10.63
CA ILE A 209 -5.97 20.26 -11.35
C ILE A 209 -6.33 21.61 -10.68
N GLY A 210 -6.42 22.66 -11.49
CA GLY A 210 -6.65 24.04 -11.05
C GLY A 210 -5.39 24.81 -10.63
N LYS A 211 -4.21 24.17 -10.60
CA LYS A 211 -2.93 24.87 -10.41
C LYS A 211 -2.38 25.43 -11.72
N ASN A 212 -1.64 26.53 -11.63
CA ASN A 212 -0.89 27.02 -12.77
C ASN A 212 0.40 26.19 -12.92
N ALA A 213 0.60 25.60 -14.10
CA ALA A 213 1.75 24.75 -14.38
C ALA A 213 3.10 25.51 -14.36
N LYS A 214 3.08 26.85 -14.46
CA LYS A 214 4.27 27.70 -14.32
C LYS A 214 4.72 27.86 -12.87
N ASP A 215 3.78 27.75 -11.93
CA ASP A 215 4.05 27.87 -10.49
C ASP A 215 4.37 26.49 -9.86
N MET A 216 3.98 25.41 -10.54
CA MET A 216 4.16 24.02 -10.11
C MET A 216 5.11 23.28 -11.05
N THR A 217 6.41 23.49 -10.89
CA THR A 217 7.45 22.84 -11.73
C THR A 217 7.96 21.51 -11.17
N SER A 218 7.44 21.05 -10.03
CA SER A 218 7.78 19.76 -9.43
C SER A 218 6.66 19.25 -8.51
N LEU A 219 6.58 17.93 -8.34
CA LEU A 219 5.73 17.28 -7.32
C LEU A 219 6.39 17.22 -5.94
N ILE A 220 7.64 17.68 -5.84
CA ILE A 220 8.43 17.75 -4.61
C ILE A 220 8.55 19.21 -4.19
N ASP A 221 8.30 19.48 -2.91
CA ASP A 221 8.53 20.80 -2.32
C ASP A 221 10.02 20.99 -2.01
N TRP A 222 10.74 21.54 -2.99
CA TRP A 222 12.18 21.83 -2.87
C TRP A 222 12.51 22.98 -1.91
N THR A 223 11.51 23.72 -1.40
CA THR A 223 11.76 24.75 -0.38
C THR A 223 12.20 24.15 0.96
N ILE A 224 11.96 22.84 1.16
CA ILE A 224 12.42 22.10 2.32
C ILE A 224 13.88 21.66 2.09
N GLU A 225 14.81 22.32 2.81
CA GLU A 225 16.26 22.19 2.64
C GLU A 225 16.77 20.74 2.60
N ARG A 226 16.23 19.84 3.42
CA ARG A 226 16.65 18.43 3.46
C ARG A 226 16.45 17.67 2.13
N TYR A 227 15.52 18.12 1.28
CA TYR A 227 15.27 17.50 -0.02
C TYR A 227 16.19 18.04 -1.11
N ALA A 228 16.53 19.33 -1.05
CA ALA A 228 17.50 19.93 -1.96
C ALA A 228 18.88 19.27 -1.86
N LEU A 229 19.29 18.86 -0.65
CA LEU A 229 20.51 18.07 -0.42
C LEU A 229 20.50 16.68 -1.07
N GLY A 230 19.33 16.22 -1.54
CA GLY A 230 19.13 14.95 -2.21
C GLY A 230 19.42 14.96 -3.72
N ILE A 231 19.65 16.14 -4.32
CA ILE A 231 19.95 16.31 -5.74
C ILE A 231 21.46 16.52 -5.90
N ASN A 232 22.11 15.74 -6.75
CA ASN A 232 23.52 15.92 -7.07
C ASN A 232 23.75 16.93 -8.20
N GLU A 233 25.02 17.20 -8.51
CA GLU A 233 25.43 18.12 -9.59
C GLU A 233 24.93 17.72 -10.99
N ASN A 234 24.47 16.48 -11.17
CA ASN A 234 23.91 15.97 -12.42
C ASN A 234 22.36 15.99 -12.43
N ASN A 235 21.74 16.77 -11.53
CA ASN A 235 20.29 16.81 -11.32
C ASN A 235 19.68 15.44 -10.99
N GLN A 236 20.44 14.52 -10.39
CA GLN A 236 19.94 13.19 -10.00
C GLN A 236 19.51 13.19 -8.53
N PHE A 237 18.29 12.74 -8.27
CA PHE A 237 17.75 12.65 -6.92
C PHE A 237 17.96 11.27 -6.27
N GLY A 238 18.44 11.25 -5.02
CA GLY A 238 18.49 10.04 -4.18
C GLY A 238 19.72 9.15 -4.39
N VAL A 239 20.85 9.75 -4.77
CA VAL A 239 22.15 9.09 -4.97
C VAL A 239 23.10 9.25 -3.78
N ASP A 240 23.12 10.43 -3.14
CA ASP A 240 24.21 10.78 -2.21
C ASP A 240 23.79 10.92 -0.73
N VAL A 241 22.49 11.01 -0.42
CA VAL A 241 21.97 11.08 0.95
C VAL A 241 20.71 10.22 1.13
N LEU A 242 20.48 9.74 2.36
CA LEU A 242 19.23 9.08 2.76
C LEU A 242 18.08 10.10 2.78
N ALA A 243 17.50 10.37 1.62
CA ALA A 243 16.25 11.12 1.52
C ALA A 243 15.11 10.21 1.99
N GLY A 244 14.78 10.30 3.29
CA GLY A 244 13.57 9.69 3.85
C GLY A 244 12.29 10.34 3.30
N GLY A 245 11.12 9.88 3.79
CA GLY A 245 9.78 10.37 3.43
C GLY A 245 9.73 11.81 2.93
N THR A 246 9.60 11.97 1.62
CA THR A 246 9.47 13.31 1.02
C THR A 246 8.06 13.80 1.27
N ARG A 247 7.90 15.01 1.81
CA ARG A 247 6.61 15.71 1.89
C ARG A 247 6.27 16.08 0.45
N THR A 248 5.50 15.23 -0.18
CA THR A 248 5.10 15.36 -1.58
C THR A 248 3.71 15.99 -1.61
N VAL A 249 3.34 16.51 -2.78
CA VAL A 249 2.00 17.08 -3.03
C VAL A 249 0.81 16.17 -2.70
N GLN A 250 1.07 14.88 -2.44
CA GLN A 250 0.07 13.85 -2.15
C GLN A 250 -0.27 13.68 -0.66
N ASP A 251 0.45 14.37 0.23
CA ASP A 251 0.47 14.03 1.66
C ASP A 251 0.58 12.51 1.88
N SER A 252 1.59 11.90 1.26
CA SER A 252 1.81 10.44 1.27
C SER A 252 1.94 9.85 2.69
N PHE A 253 2.03 10.72 3.70
CA PHE A 253 2.00 10.37 5.10
C PHE A 253 0.66 9.74 5.51
N ASP A 254 -0.46 10.29 5.03
CA ASP A 254 -1.81 9.93 5.49
C ASP A 254 -2.55 9.05 4.47
N THR A 255 -2.02 8.90 3.25
CA THR A 255 -2.71 8.17 2.17
C THR A 255 -2.16 6.76 1.92
N ILE A 256 -0.84 6.55 1.92
CA ILE A 256 -0.21 5.24 1.62
C ILE A 256 1.13 5.02 2.38
N SER A 257 1.35 5.68 3.51
CA SER A 257 2.60 5.57 4.28
C SER A 257 3.12 4.15 4.51
N GLY A 258 4.44 3.99 4.37
CA GLY A 258 5.10 2.67 4.23
C GLY A 258 5.21 2.22 2.76
N ALA A 259 4.35 2.78 1.90
CA ALA A 259 4.61 3.08 0.50
C ALA A 259 4.98 4.54 0.32
N THR A 260 6.06 4.97 0.98
CA THR A 260 6.79 6.13 0.52
C THR A 260 7.31 5.83 -0.89
N VAL A 261 6.43 6.05 -1.85
CA VAL A 261 6.76 6.15 -3.25
C VAL A 261 7.84 7.20 -3.29
N ARG A 262 8.99 6.83 -3.86
CA ARG A 262 9.97 7.81 -4.26
C ARG A 262 9.31 8.59 -5.40
N VAL A 263 8.52 9.61 -5.06
CA VAL A 263 7.82 10.52 -6.01
C VAL A 263 8.81 11.19 -6.95
N SER A 264 10.11 10.98 -6.76
CA SER A 264 11.12 11.36 -7.74
C SER A 264 10.85 10.82 -9.14
N ARG A 265 10.36 9.58 -9.32
CA ARG A 265 10.04 9.07 -10.68
C ARG A 265 8.81 9.76 -11.27
N GLU A 266 7.78 9.91 -10.46
CA GLU A 266 6.54 10.59 -10.79
C GLU A 266 6.80 12.07 -11.08
N SER A 267 7.67 12.72 -10.29
CA SER A 267 8.11 14.11 -10.47
C SER A 267 8.94 14.27 -11.74
N THR A 268 9.85 13.35 -12.06
CA THR A 268 10.55 13.35 -13.36
C THR A 268 9.55 13.25 -14.51
N SER A 269 8.56 12.37 -14.39
CA SER A 269 7.53 12.17 -15.41
C SER A 269 6.66 13.43 -15.59
N PHE A 270 6.28 14.06 -14.49
CA PHE A 270 5.56 15.34 -14.48
C PHE A 270 6.40 16.47 -15.12
N GLN A 271 7.67 16.59 -14.74
CA GLN A 271 8.60 17.58 -15.31
C GLN A 271 8.76 17.38 -16.83
N ARG A 272 8.86 16.15 -17.30
CA ARG A 272 8.87 15.86 -18.75
C ARG A 272 7.57 16.24 -19.46
N ALA A 273 6.42 16.13 -18.78
CA ALA A 273 5.16 16.66 -19.32
C ALA A 273 5.19 18.20 -19.43
N LEU A 274 5.84 18.89 -18.48
CA LEU A 274 6.07 20.34 -18.55
C LEU A 274 7.04 20.73 -19.67
N VAL A 275 8.08 19.93 -19.93
CA VAL A 275 8.97 20.10 -21.10
C VAL A 275 8.19 20.00 -22.39
N ALA A 276 7.36 18.96 -22.53
CA ALA A 276 6.51 18.77 -23.71
C ALA A 276 5.50 19.93 -23.91
N ALA A 277 5.09 20.59 -22.83
CA ALA A 277 4.24 21.78 -22.85
C ALA A 277 5.03 23.09 -23.09
N GLY A 278 6.36 23.05 -23.18
CA GLY A 278 7.21 24.23 -23.36
C GLY A 278 7.29 25.15 -22.14
N ILE A 279 7.05 24.62 -20.94
CA ILE A 279 7.05 25.39 -19.68
C ILE A 279 8.44 25.42 -19.04
N ILE A 280 9.14 24.30 -19.06
CA ILE A 280 10.53 24.16 -18.62
C ILE A 280 11.37 23.52 -19.72
N ALA A 281 12.69 23.61 -19.63
CA ALA A 281 13.64 22.95 -20.50
C ALA A 281 14.04 21.55 -19.98
N GLU A 282 14.58 20.69 -20.85
CA GLU A 282 14.96 19.31 -20.48
C GLU A 282 16.11 19.27 -19.45
N ASP A 283 17.00 20.26 -19.46
CA ASP A 283 18.10 20.40 -18.49
C ASP A 283 17.62 20.82 -17.09
N GLU A 284 16.39 21.33 -16.97
CA GLU A 284 15.73 21.61 -15.69
C GLU A 284 15.07 20.36 -15.08
N VAL A 285 15.01 19.24 -15.80
CA VAL A 285 14.40 18.00 -15.31
C VAL A 285 15.30 17.36 -14.26
N ILE A 286 14.72 17.09 -13.09
CA ILE A 286 15.36 16.34 -12.01
C ILE A 286 15.13 14.86 -12.27
N ILE A 287 16.21 14.10 -12.39
CA ILE A 287 16.17 12.69 -12.74
C ILE A 287 16.02 11.86 -11.46
N GLY A 288 14.84 11.25 -11.30
CA GLY A 288 14.54 10.31 -10.24
C GLY A 288 15.23 8.97 -10.41
N ARG A 289 15.32 8.22 -9.31
CA ARG A 289 15.93 6.88 -9.29
C ARG A 289 14.93 5.81 -9.73
N PHE A 290 15.07 5.31 -10.95
CA PHE A 290 14.28 4.21 -11.54
C PHE A 290 14.66 2.81 -11.01
#